data_AF-A0A1S3Y758-F1
#
_entry.id   AF-A0A1S3Y758-F1
#
_cell.length_a   1.000
_cell.length_b   1.000
_cell.length_c   1.000
_cell.angle_alpha   90.00
_cell.angle_beta   90.00
_cell.angle_gamma   90.00
#
_symmetry.space_group_name_H-M   'P 1'
#
loop_
_entity.id
_entity.type
_entity.pdbx_description
1 polymer ?
#
loop_
_entity_poly.entity_id
_entity_poly.type
_entity_poly.pdbx_seq_one_letter_code
_entity_poly.pdbx_strand_id
1 'polypeptide(L)'
;MTEPISIEEDDQQVSELQQCGAAATICKNRKEKRKLTKKEKRKQKRKELAEKARQEEEAKLNDPKELRRIQLEEEKEKERLERERREFEERERIFLEELARKKAQEEEEGERRRAKDEEEKAKQSQVALENESDGDDEWEYVEDGPPEIIWQGNEIIVKRNKVKVKKKDPNHVIVKE
;
A
#
# COMPACT_ATOMS: atom_id res chain seq x y z
N MET A 1 9.44 -6.24 -20.04
CA MET A 1 9.98 -5.58 -21.24
C MET A 1 10.55 -4.25 -20.79
N THR A 2 11.76 -4.28 -20.26
CA THR A 2 12.50 -3.09 -19.83
C THR A 2 13.69 -2.96 -20.76
N GLU A 3 13.75 -1.81 -21.43
CA GLU A 3 14.76 -1.48 -22.43
C GLU A 3 16.17 -1.47 -21.81
N PRO A 4 17.21 -1.86 -22.56
CA PRO A 4 18.58 -1.73 -22.10
C PRO A 4 18.97 -0.25 -22.06
N ILE A 5 19.36 0.22 -20.88
CA ILE A 5 20.00 1.52 -20.67
C ILE A 5 21.30 1.51 -21.48
N SER A 6 21.32 2.32 -22.55
CA SER A 6 22.53 2.65 -23.30
C SER A 6 23.50 3.35 -22.35
N ILE A 7 24.51 2.62 -21.88
CA ILE A 7 25.69 3.20 -21.26
C ILE A 7 26.50 3.78 -22.43
N GLU A 8 26.34 5.08 -22.64
CA GLU A 8 27.28 5.86 -23.42
C GLU A 8 28.63 5.78 -22.69
N GLU A 9 29.50 4.88 -23.18
CA GLU A 9 30.89 4.84 -22.78
C GLU A 9 31.55 6.12 -23.28
N ASP A 10 31.64 7.10 -22.39
CA ASP A 10 32.39 8.33 -22.57
C ASP A 10 33.78 8.02 -23.15
N ASP A 11 34.02 8.62 -24.32
CA ASP A 11 35.20 8.58 -25.19
C ASP A 11 36.46 9.21 -24.54
N GLN A 12 36.71 8.95 -23.26
CA GLN A 12 37.90 9.44 -22.52
C GLN A 12 39.16 8.60 -22.75
N GLN A 13 39.11 7.53 -23.56
CA GLN A 13 40.31 6.77 -23.94
C GLN A 13 41.17 7.44 -25.02
N VAL A 14 40.68 8.48 -25.70
CA VAL A 14 41.46 9.13 -26.78
C VAL A 14 42.56 10.05 -26.22
N SER A 15 42.49 10.44 -24.94
CA SER A 15 43.50 11.33 -24.33
C SER A 15 44.78 10.61 -23.87
N GLU A 16 44.72 9.31 -23.58
CA GLU A 16 45.88 8.55 -23.05
C GLU A 16 46.81 8.07 -24.17
N LEU A 17 46.29 7.91 -25.40
CA LEU A 17 47.10 7.63 -26.60
C LEU A 17 47.81 8.89 -27.12
N GLN A 18 47.27 10.08 -26.88
CA GLN A 18 47.88 11.33 -27.34
C GLN A 18 49.05 11.79 -26.43
N GLN A 19 49.15 11.28 -25.20
CA GLN A 19 50.34 11.44 -24.35
C GLN A 19 51.46 10.44 -24.65
N CYS A 20 51.18 9.36 -25.40
CA CYS A 20 52.21 8.41 -25.84
C CYS A 20 53.01 8.92 -27.05
N GLY A 21 52.45 9.87 -27.82
CA GLY A 21 53.14 10.52 -28.95
C GLY A 21 54.36 11.36 -28.53
N ALA A 22 54.34 11.92 -27.32
CA ALA A 22 55.46 12.68 -26.76
C ALA A 22 56.58 11.79 -26.16
N ALA A 23 56.24 10.56 -25.75
CA ALA A 23 57.22 9.60 -25.23
C ALA A 23 58.10 9.01 -26.35
N ALA A 24 57.56 8.93 -27.58
CA ALA A 24 58.29 8.43 -28.74
C ALA A 24 59.42 9.39 -29.20
N THR A 25 59.27 10.69 -28.97
CA THR A 25 60.23 11.72 -29.40
C THR A 25 61.46 11.84 -28.47
N ILE A 26 61.41 11.26 -27.26
CA ILE A 26 62.46 11.35 -26.22
C ILE A 26 62.99 9.96 -25.86
N CYS A 27 63.37 9.17 -26.85
CA CYS A 27 64.19 7.98 -26.63
C CYS A 27 65.35 7.97 -27.61
N LYS A 28 66.11 9.07 -27.60
CA LYS A 28 67.32 9.24 -28.42
C LYS A 28 68.49 8.38 -27.90
N ASN A 29 68.32 7.69 -26.75
CA ASN A 29 69.38 6.90 -26.11
C ASN A 29 68.95 5.48 -25.68
N ARG A 30 69.79 4.47 -25.95
CA ARG A 30 69.54 3.02 -25.64
C ARG A 30 69.14 2.77 -24.18
N LYS A 31 69.69 3.56 -23.26
CA LYS A 31 69.41 3.46 -21.82
C LYS A 31 67.96 3.84 -21.47
N GLU A 32 67.36 4.80 -22.15
CA GLU A 32 65.98 5.26 -21.88
C GLU A 32 64.95 4.22 -22.36
N LYS A 33 65.15 3.68 -23.57
CA LYS A 33 64.34 2.56 -24.09
C LYS A 33 64.36 1.35 -23.14
N ARG A 34 65.52 1.02 -22.57
CA ARG A 34 65.65 -0.06 -21.57
C ARG A 34 64.90 0.24 -20.27
N LYS A 35 64.88 1.50 -19.82
CA LYS A 35 64.16 1.89 -18.60
C LYS A 35 62.65 1.84 -18.80
N LEU A 36 62.13 2.34 -19.92
CA LEU A 36 60.70 2.31 -20.25
C LEU A 36 60.18 0.89 -20.37
N THR A 37 60.86 0.04 -21.14
CA THR A 37 60.49 -1.39 -21.27
C THR A 37 60.52 -2.12 -19.92
N LYS A 38 61.47 -1.81 -19.03
CA LYS A 38 61.51 -2.39 -17.67
C LYS A 38 60.35 -1.88 -16.80
N LYS A 39 60.00 -0.60 -16.89
CA LYS A 39 58.88 0.01 -16.16
C LYS A 39 57.55 -0.58 -16.62
N GLU A 40 57.38 -0.74 -17.93
CA GLU A 40 56.21 -1.33 -18.55
C GLU A 40 56.04 -2.81 -18.19
N LYS A 41 57.10 -3.63 -18.29
CA LYS A 41 57.06 -5.02 -17.82
C LYS A 41 56.68 -5.16 -16.35
N ARG A 42 57.12 -4.22 -15.49
CA ARG A 42 56.71 -4.19 -14.07
C ARG A 42 55.26 -3.73 -13.88
N LYS A 43 54.76 -2.84 -14.75
CA LYS A 43 53.35 -2.41 -14.73
C LYS A 43 52.46 -3.56 -15.17
N GLN A 44 52.79 -4.22 -16.29
CA GLN A 44 52.10 -5.41 -16.80
C GLN A 44 52.05 -6.53 -15.77
N LYS A 45 53.20 -6.92 -15.18
CA LYS A 45 53.21 -7.97 -14.15
C LYS A 45 52.34 -7.64 -12.93
N ARG A 46 52.29 -6.37 -12.51
CA ARG A 46 51.40 -5.97 -11.40
C ARG A 46 49.92 -6.03 -11.80
N LYS A 47 49.61 -5.64 -13.04
CA LYS A 47 48.25 -5.70 -13.59
C LYS A 47 47.79 -7.15 -13.75
N GLU A 48 48.61 -8.00 -14.37
CA GLU A 48 48.34 -9.43 -14.55
C GLU A 48 48.13 -10.14 -13.20
N LEU A 49 48.93 -9.81 -12.18
CA LEU A 49 48.75 -10.38 -10.84
C LEU A 49 47.40 -9.97 -10.23
N ALA A 50 47.03 -8.70 -10.33
CA ALA A 50 45.76 -8.19 -9.80
C ALA A 50 44.55 -8.75 -10.56
N GLU A 51 44.67 -8.88 -11.88
CA GLU A 51 43.62 -9.44 -12.74
C GLU A 51 43.45 -10.94 -12.50
N LYS A 52 44.56 -11.67 -12.34
CA LYS A 52 44.51 -13.08 -11.97
C LYS A 52 43.86 -13.30 -10.60
N ALA A 53 44.14 -12.46 -9.61
CA ALA A 53 43.48 -12.53 -8.31
C ALA A 53 41.96 -12.32 -8.43
N ARG A 54 41.52 -11.34 -9.23
CA ARG A 54 40.08 -11.14 -9.52
C ARG A 54 39.45 -12.34 -10.22
N GLN A 55 40.12 -12.89 -11.23
CA GLN A 55 39.62 -14.05 -11.98
C GLN A 55 39.53 -15.30 -11.10
N GLU A 56 40.46 -15.50 -10.16
CA GLU A 56 40.41 -16.62 -9.21
C GLU A 56 39.23 -16.50 -8.23
N GLU A 57 38.89 -15.30 -7.77
CA GLU A 57 37.69 -15.06 -6.94
C GLU A 57 36.40 -15.32 -7.72
N GLU A 58 36.31 -14.84 -8.95
CA GLU A 58 35.15 -15.06 -9.83
C GLU A 58 35.01 -16.55 -10.22
N ALA A 59 36.11 -17.24 -10.51
CA ALA A 59 36.11 -18.66 -10.82
C ALA A 59 35.67 -19.52 -9.62
N LYS A 60 35.99 -19.10 -8.40
CA LYS A 60 35.52 -19.76 -7.17
C LYS A 60 34.01 -19.60 -6.98
N LEU A 61 33.46 -18.45 -7.34
CA LEU A 61 32.01 -18.19 -7.29
C LEU A 61 31.26 -18.94 -8.41
N ASN A 62 31.89 -19.11 -9.57
CA ASN A 62 31.31 -19.79 -10.74
C ASN A 62 31.55 -21.31 -10.78
N ASP A 63 31.92 -21.95 -9.66
CA ASP A 63 32.01 -23.41 -9.61
C ASP A 63 30.61 -24.01 -9.88
N PRO A 64 30.44 -24.88 -10.90
CA PRO A 64 29.15 -25.47 -11.25
C PRO A 64 28.48 -26.21 -10.09
N LYS A 65 29.25 -26.74 -9.12
CA LYS A 65 28.67 -27.42 -7.95
C LYS A 65 28.05 -26.44 -6.94
N GLU A 66 28.73 -25.34 -6.66
CA GLU A 66 28.20 -24.29 -5.78
C GLU A 66 26.99 -23.63 -6.43
N LEU A 67 27.02 -23.42 -7.75
CA LEU A 67 25.87 -22.87 -8.48
C LEU A 67 24.63 -23.79 -8.37
N ARG A 68 24.82 -25.11 -8.51
CA ARG A 68 23.74 -26.10 -8.32
C ARG A 68 23.21 -26.11 -6.89
N ARG A 69 24.09 -25.92 -5.91
CA ARG A 69 23.71 -25.83 -4.50
C ARG A 69 22.89 -24.58 -4.22
N ILE A 70 23.30 -23.43 -4.77
CA ILE A 70 22.59 -22.15 -4.66
C ILE A 70 21.22 -22.26 -5.32
N GLN A 71 21.13 -22.81 -6.54
CA GLN A 71 19.86 -23.01 -7.24
C GLN A 71 18.87 -23.86 -6.44
N LEU A 72 19.34 -24.95 -5.84
CA LEU A 72 18.50 -25.83 -5.04
C LEU A 72 18.00 -25.14 -3.75
N GLU A 73 18.80 -24.26 -3.15
CA GLU A 73 18.38 -23.48 -2.00
C GLU A 73 17.38 -22.38 -2.39
N GLU A 74 17.61 -21.70 -3.51
CA GLU A 74 16.69 -20.70 -4.06
C GLU A 74 15.33 -21.31 -4.43
N GLU A 75 15.30 -22.52 -5.00
CA GLU A 75 14.06 -23.25 -5.28
C GLU A 75 13.30 -23.59 -4.00
N LYS A 76 13.99 -24.02 -2.94
CA LYS A 76 13.36 -24.28 -1.64
C LYS A 76 12.79 -23.01 -1.03
N GLU A 77 13.51 -21.89 -1.09
CA GLU A 77 13.03 -20.61 -0.57
C GLU A 77 11.81 -20.12 -1.35
N LYS A 78 11.81 -20.27 -2.68
CA LYS A 78 10.64 -20.01 -3.52
C LYS A 78 9.44 -20.87 -3.13
N GLU A 79 9.67 -22.17 -2.87
CA GLU A 79 8.60 -23.06 -2.44
C GLU A 79 8.02 -22.64 -1.08
N ARG A 80 8.86 -22.16 -0.14
CA ARG A 80 8.40 -21.62 1.15
C ARG A 80 7.52 -20.39 0.94
N LEU A 81 7.97 -19.45 0.13
CA LEU A 81 7.20 -18.25 -0.18
C LEU A 81 5.90 -18.56 -0.92
N GLU A 82 5.91 -19.53 -1.83
CA GLU A 82 4.71 -19.93 -2.54
C GLU A 82 3.69 -20.59 -1.60
N ARG A 83 4.15 -21.42 -0.65
CA ARG A 83 3.27 -21.96 0.39
C ARG A 83 2.68 -20.85 1.27
N GLU A 84 3.49 -19.91 1.73
CA GLU A 84 3.00 -18.77 2.53
C GLU A 84 1.99 -17.92 1.76
N ARG A 85 2.24 -17.68 0.46
CA ARG A 85 1.29 -16.99 -0.42
C ARG A 85 -0.01 -17.75 -0.56
N ARG A 86 0.03 -19.07 -0.82
CA ARG A 86 -1.17 -19.90 -0.93
C ARG A 86 -1.95 -19.93 0.38
N GLU A 87 -1.29 -20.04 1.52
CA GLU A 87 -1.95 -19.98 2.83
C GLU A 87 -2.64 -18.63 3.05
N PHE A 88 -2.04 -17.53 2.59
CA PHE A 88 -2.68 -16.22 2.66
C PHE A 88 -3.92 -16.15 1.77
N GLU A 89 -3.84 -16.62 0.53
CA GLU A 89 -4.97 -16.69 -0.40
C GLU A 89 -6.10 -17.59 0.15
N GLU A 90 -5.76 -18.72 0.78
CA GLU A 90 -6.74 -19.60 1.44
C GLU A 90 -7.40 -18.92 2.64
N ARG A 91 -6.63 -18.21 3.48
CA ARG A 91 -7.19 -17.43 4.60
C ARG A 91 -8.12 -16.32 4.10
N GLU A 92 -7.74 -15.61 3.04
CA GLU A 92 -8.59 -14.58 2.43
C GLU A 92 -9.87 -15.20 1.85
N ARG A 93 -9.76 -16.36 1.19
CA ARG A 93 -10.92 -17.08 0.66
C ARG A 93 -11.88 -17.48 1.77
N ILE A 94 -11.39 -18.07 2.86
CA ILE A 94 -12.20 -18.45 4.02
C ILE A 94 -12.87 -17.20 4.62
N PHE A 95 -12.12 -16.11 4.78
CA PHE A 95 -12.65 -14.86 5.31
C PHE A 95 -13.78 -14.28 4.44
N LEU A 96 -13.61 -14.25 3.12
CA LEU A 96 -14.63 -13.77 2.19
C LEU A 96 -15.86 -14.68 2.17
N GLU A 97 -15.66 -16.00 2.25
CA GLU A 97 -16.74 -16.97 2.33
C GLU A 97 -17.56 -16.82 3.63
N GLU A 98 -16.90 -16.65 4.78
CA GLU A 98 -17.56 -16.38 6.06
C GLU A 98 -18.32 -15.04 6.04
N LEU A 99 -17.72 -14.00 5.46
CA LEU A 99 -18.37 -12.69 5.32
C LEU A 99 -19.62 -12.78 4.43
N ALA A 100 -19.54 -13.50 3.32
CA ALA A 100 -20.69 -13.73 2.44
C ALA A 100 -21.79 -14.53 3.16
N ARG A 101 -21.43 -15.57 3.91
CA ARG A 101 -22.38 -16.35 4.71
C ARG A 101 -23.08 -15.50 5.76
N LYS A 102 -22.32 -14.67 6.48
CA LYS A 102 -22.88 -13.76 7.49
C LYS A 102 -23.83 -12.74 6.86
N LYS A 103 -23.46 -12.17 5.71
CA LYS A 103 -24.31 -11.24 4.96
C LYS A 103 -25.61 -11.90 4.49
N ALA A 104 -25.54 -13.12 3.97
CA ALA A 104 -26.73 -13.88 3.56
C ALA A 104 -27.65 -14.18 4.77
N GLN A 105 -27.07 -14.54 5.91
CA GLN A 105 -27.83 -14.77 7.14
C GLN A 105 -28.51 -13.48 7.67
N GLU A 106 -27.79 -12.35 7.61
CA GLU A 106 -28.33 -11.04 8.00
C GLU A 106 -29.45 -10.57 7.05
N GLU A 107 -29.32 -10.84 5.75
CA GLU A 107 -30.35 -10.56 4.75
C GLU A 107 -31.61 -11.41 4.98
N GLU A 108 -31.46 -12.71 5.24
CA GLU A 108 -32.59 -13.60 5.59
C GLU A 108 -33.27 -13.18 6.90
N GLU A 109 -32.49 -12.80 7.93
CA GLU A 109 -33.06 -12.28 9.17
C GLU A 109 -33.76 -10.93 8.95
N GLY A 110 -33.19 -10.07 8.10
CA GLY A 110 -33.78 -8.81 7.68
C GLY A 110 -35.10 -8.99 6.96
N GLU A 111 -35.20 -9.93 6.01
CA GLU A 111 -36.46 -10.29 5.36
C GLU A 111 -37.48 -10.86 6.34
N ARG A 112 -37.05 -11.75 7.26
CA ARG A 112 -37.93 -12.29 8.31
C ARG A 112 -38.47 -11.20 9.23
N ARG A 113 -37.66 -10.18 9.55
CA ARG A 113 -38.09 -9.01 10.33
C ARG A 113 -39.07 -8.15 9.53
N ARG A 114 -38.75 -7.82 8.28
CA ARG A 114 -39.64 -7.05 7.39
C ARG A 114 -41.00 -7.72 7.19
N ALA A 115 -41.02 -9.04 6.97
CA ALA A 115 -42.26 -9.79 6.83
C ALA A 115 -43.11 -9.75 8.10
N LYS A 116 -42.49 -9.86 9.29
CA LYS A 116 -43.19 -9.71 10.58
C LYS A 116 -43.72 -8.31 10.79
N ASP A 117 -42.92 -7.28 10.46
CA ASP A 117 -43.32 -5.88 10.56
C ASP A 117 -44.46 -5.55 9.60
N GLU A 118 -44.48 -6.12 8.39
CA GLU A 118 -45.58 -6.00 7.43
C GLU A 118 -46.85 -6.70 7.92
N GLU A 119 -46.73 -7.90 8.49
CA GLU A 119 -47.85 -8.62 9.11
C GLU A 119 -48.42 -7.85 10.31
N GLU A 120 -47.55 -7.29 11.16
CA GLU A 120 -47.96 -6.47 12.30
C GLU A 120 -48.62 -5.17 11.84
N LYS A 121 -48.06 -4.48 10.83
CA LYS A 121 -48.69 -3.29 10.23
C LYS A 121 -50.04 -3.61 9.58
N ALA A 122 -50.18 -4.76 8.93
CA ALA A 122 -51.47 -5.18 8.38
C ALA A 122 -52.51 -5.42 9.49
N LYS A 123 -52.12 -6.08 10.60
CA LYS A 123 -52.96 -6.26 11.78
C LYS A 123 -53.31 -4.92 12.45
N GLN A 124 -52.33 -4.02 12.62
CA GLN A 124 -52.56 -2.69 13.18
C GLN A 124 -53.44 -1.83 12.28
N SER A 125 -53.29 -1.88 10.96
CA SER A 125 -54.16 -1.19 10.00
C SER A 125 -55.61 -1.69 10.06
N GLN A 126 -55.79 -3.01 10.22
CA GLN A 126 -57.10 -3.61 10.43
C GLN A 126 -57.75 -3.13 11.74
N VAL A 127 -56.96 -3.01 12.82
CA VAL A 127 -57.42 -2.47 14.11
C VAL A 127 -57.62 -0.95 14.07
N ALA A 128 -56.81 -0.21 13.30
CA ALA A 128 -56.92 1.24 13.15
C ALA A 128 -58.17 1.64 12.35
N LEU A 129 -58.57 0.82 11.35
CA LEU A 129 -59.86 0.98 10.67
C LEU A 129 -61.06 0.82 11.62
N GLU A 130 -60.89 0.10 12.74
CA GLU A 130 -61.89 -0.01 13.82
C GLU A 130 -61.77 1.10 14.89
N ASN A 131 -60.66 1.87 14.91
CA ASN A 131 -60.33 2.85 15.96
C ASN A 131 -60.04 4.25 15.39
N GLU A 132 -60.71 4.68 14.32
CA GLU A 132 -60.67 6.09 13.89
C GLU A 132 -61.57 6.98 14.78
N SER A 133 -61.17 7.14 16.04
CA SER A 133 -61.56 8.29 16.86
C SER A 133 -60.61 8.41 18.04
N ASP A 134 -59.49 9.11 17.86
CA ASP A 134 -59.13 10.18 18.81
C ASP A 134 -58.04 11.06 18.21
N GLY A 135 -58.36 12.35 18.06
CA GLY A 135 -57.44 13.37 17.60
C GLY A 135 -56.62 13.89 18.77
N ASP A 136 -55.31 14.04 18.59
CA ASP A 136 -54.49 14.80 19.54
C ASP A 136 -53.21 15.37 18.89
N ASP A 137 -53.40 16.33 17.98
CA ASP A 137 -52.34 17.16 17.39
C ASP A 137 -52.28 18.57 18.03
N GLU A 138 -52.25 18.67 19.36
CA GLU A 138 -52.24 19.98 20.09
C GLU A 138 -50.84 20.50 20.52
N TRP A 139 -49.75 19.96 20.00
CA TRP A 139 -48.40 20.30 20.48
C TRP A 139 -47.41 20.67 19.37
N GLU A 140 -46.63 21.73 19.59
CA GLU A 140 -45.60 22.22 18.66
C GLU A 140 -44.21 22.10 19.29
N TYR A 141 -43.22 21.64 18.52
CA TYR A 141 -41.84 21.50 18.99
C TYR A 141 -41.06 22.78 18.71
N VAL A 142 -40.63 23.47 19.76
CA VAL A 142 -39.77 24.66 19.69
C VAL A 142 -38.32 24.24 20.00
N GLU A 143 -37.37 24.76 19.23
CA GLU A 143 -35.94 24.48 19.39
C GLU A 143 -35.40 25.38 20.50
N ASP A 144 -35.43 24.90 21.75
CA ASP A 144 -34.99 25.65 22.94
C ASP A 144 -33.75 25.00 23.55
N GLY A 145 -32.64 25.74 23.55
CA GLY A 145 -31.39 25.38 24.20
C GLY A 145 -30.16 25.26 23.27
N PRO A 146 -28.95 25.54 23.77
CA PRO A 146 -27.71 25.29 23.05
C PRO A 146 -27.59 23.81 22.63
N PRO A 147 -27.07 23.51 21.43
CA PRO A 147 -26.95 22.15 20.95
C PRO A 147 -26.03 21.32 21.84
N GLU A 148 -26.41 20.08 22.08
CA GLU A 148 -25.61 19.12 22.81
C GLU A 148 -24.57 18.50 21.88
N ILE A 149 -23.29 18.60 22.25
CA ILE A 149 -22.18 18.02 21.50
C ILE A 149 -21.82 16.69 22.15
N ILE A 150 -22.12 15.60 21.45
CA ILE A 150 -21.84 14.24 21.91
C ILE A 150 -20.60 13.74 21.17
N TRP A 151 -19.59 13.32 21.92
CA TRP A 151 -18.39 12.68 21.38
C TRP A 151 -18.59 11.16 21.30
N GLN A 152 -18.56 10.61 20.09
CA GLN A 152 -18.62 9.17 19.85
C GLN A 152 -17.35 8.73 19.10
N GLY A 153 -16.32 8.33 19.85
CA GLY A 153 -15.02 7.97 19.27
C GLY A 153 -14.38 9.14 18.53
N ASN A 154 -14.14 8.97 17.23
CA ASN A 154 -13.55 10.00 16.35
C ASN A 154 -14.61 10.89 15.67
N GLU A 155 -15.89 10.68 15.93
CA GLU A 155 -16.98 11.45 15.34
C GLU A 155 -17.62 12.38 16.38
N ILE A 156 -17.94 13.61 15.95
CA ILE A 156 -18.63 14.61 16.77
C ILE A 156 -20.06 14.75 16.25
N ILE A 157 -21.04 14.37 17.08
CA ILE A 157 -22.47 14.50 16.74
C ILE A 157 -23.04 15.71 17.48
N VAL A 158 -23.58 16.67 16.73
CA VAL A 158 -24.22 17.87 17.28
C VAL A 158 -25.74 17.68 17.26
N LYS A 159 -26.32 17.41 18.43
CA LYS A 159 -27.76 17.20 18.59
C LYS A 159 -28.45 18.49 19.03
N ARG A 160 -29.36 19.01 18.21
CA ARG A 160 -30.23 20.14 18.60
C ARG A 160 -31.39 19.61 19.44
N ASN A 161 -31.54 20.14 20.64
CA ASN A 161 -32.63 19.76 21.53
C ASN A 161 -33.90 20.51 21.13
N LYS A 162 -35.02 19.79 20.99
CA LYS A 162 -36.35 20.34 20.71
C LYS A 162 -37.28 19.96 21.84
N VAL A 163 -37.97 20.94 22.42
CA VAL A 163 -38.92 20.75 23.52
C VAL A 163 -40.34 20.89 22.97
N LYS A 164 -41.22 19.99 23.39
CA LYS A 164 -42.64 19.98 23.00
C LYS A 164 -43.41 20.95 23.89
N VAL A 165 -44.01 21.99 23.30
CA VAL A 165 -44.74 23.04 24.03
C VAL A 165 -46.21 23.05 23.59
N LYS A 166 -47.12 23.31 24.54
CA LYS A 166 -48.56 23.36 24.23
C LYS A 166 -48.81 24.61 23.41
N LYS A 167 -49.54 24.51 22.30
CA LYS A 167 -49.98 25.71 21.57
C LYS A 167 -50.84 26.56 22.52
N LYS A 168 -50.37 27.74 22.90
CA LYS A 168 -51.18 28.79 23.56
C LYS A 168 -51.22 29.99 22.61
N ASP A 169 -52.40 30.57 22.49
CA ASP A 169 -52.75 31.62 21.54
C ASP A 169 -51.72 32.78 21.45
N PRO A 170 -51.49 33.35 20.26
CA PRO A 170 -50.58 34.47 20.07
C PRO A 170 -51.25 35.78 20.52
N ASN A 171 -51.40 35.96 21.82
CA ASN A 171 -51.77 37.26 22.41
C ASN A 171 -51.19 37.39 23.81
N HIS A 172 -49.91 37.73 23.88
CA HIS A 172 -49.46 38.66 24.91
C HIS A 172 -48.39 39.56 24.31
N VAL A 173 -48.83 40.76 23.92
CA VAL A 173 -47.98 41.93 23.78
C VAL A 173 -47.19 42.05 25.09
N ILE A 174 -45.87 41.83 25.03
CA ILE A 174 -44.97 42.20 26.12
C ILE A 174 -44.60 43.65 25.86
N VAL A 175 -45.43 44.56 26.39
CA VAL A 175 -44.93 45.86 26.82
C VAL A 175 -44.11 45.58 28.07
N LYS A 176 -42.79 45.75 28.01
CA LYS A 176 -42.00 46.18 29.16
C LYS A 176 -40.85 47.09 28.72
N GLU A 177 -40.87 48.23 29.39
CA GLU A 177 -39.98 49.39 29.47
C GLU A 177 -38.51 49.07 29.69
#